data_AF-A0A0K0DKD5-F1
#
_entry.id   AF-A0A0K0DKD5-F1
#
_cell.length_a   1.000
_cell.length_b   1.000
_cell.length_c   1.000
_cell.angle_alpha   90.00
_cell.angle_beta   90.00
_cell.angle_gamma   90.00
#
_symmetry.space_group_name_H-M   'P 1'
#
loop_
_entity.id
_entity.type
_entity.pdbx_description
1 polymer ?
#
loop_
_entity_poly.entity_id
_entity_poly.type
_entity_poly.pdbx_seq_one_letter_code
_entity_poly.pdbx_strand_id
1 'polypeptide(L)'
;MNCSDVLARVDPPFPALLIDERIIGRLNRTDCGTTPTQIRLGVDMELFPSVGKKNYSYYEIVYYQNLTDKDYLRFNSSPTRIIPRIPIWVHGNLSIPSDTKRFLEFWKRSKLVKCRGMKVGRNTQSRILPIETTLQAMSSLMSYITNFDIYPFLNGGTLLGWYRECGIIPHTTDVDFAALIEEHNPDLLTNLQNNGTKFRLTRMLGRVNDSYEFTFKPLDSDRPSVDLFWMYSSENDSWVGGTSSDGSKYKYTYPKYRRFKGEDV
;
A
#
# COMPACT_ATOMS: atom_id res chain seq x y z
N MET A 1 -17.25 23.02 -8.69
CA MET A 1 -18.57 22.37 -8.53
C MET A 1 -18.59 21.66 -7.19
N ASN A 2 -19.67 21.81 -6.42
CA ASN A 2 -19.81 21.19 -5.11
C ASN A 2 -20.80 20.03 -5.24
N CYS A 3 -20.35 18.77 -5.08
CA CYS A 3 -21.21 17.58 -5.19
C CYS A 3 -22.16 17.40 -3.97
N SER A 4 -22.58 18.49 -3.32
CA SER A 4 -23.41 18.46 -2.11
C SER A 4 -24.69 17.64 -2.27
N ASP A 5 -25.36 17.70 -3.42
CA ASP A 5 -26.58 16.91 -3.66
C ASP A 5 -26.31 15.41 -3.70
N VAL A 6 -25.16 15.00 -4.26
CA VAL A 6 -24.74 13.60 -4.26
C VAL A 6 -24.43 13.17 -2.84
N LEU A 7 -23.67 13.99 -2.10
CA LEU A 7 -23.30 13.70 -0.72
C LEU A 7 -24.52 13.56 0.20
N ALA A 8 -25.50 14.44 0.06
CA ALA A 8 -26.75 14.36 0.80
C ALA A 8 -27.56 13.09 0.48
N ARG A 9 -27.50 12.58 -0.76
CA ARG A 9 -28.17 11.33 -1.16
C ARG A 9 -27.46 10.09 -0.65
N VAL A 10 -26.15 10.15 -0.47
CA VAL A 10 -25.33 9.01 -0.03
C VAL A 10 -25.05 9.01 1.47
N ASP A 11 -25.43 10.08 2.17
CA ASP A 11 -25.26 10.23 3.61
C ASP A 11 -26.17 9.23 4.38
N PRO A 12 -25.59 8.26 5.11
CA PRO A 12 -26.36 7.31 5.90
C PRO A 12 -26.89 7.93 7.20
N PRO A 13 -27.90 7.30 7.84
CA PRO A 13 -28.39 7.71 9.16
C PRO A 13 -27.49 7.22 10.32
N PHE A 14 -26.23 6.87 10.06
CA PHE A 14 -25.25 6.37 11.02
C PHE A 14 -23.83 6.69 10.55
N PRO A 15 -22.84 6.87 11.44
CA PRO A 15 -21.47 7.16 11.02
C PRO A 15 -20.90 6.07 10.10
N ALA A 16 -20.39 6.46 8.94
CA ALA A 16 -19.78 5.54 7.98
C ALA A 16 -18.67 6.20 7.15
N LEU A 17 -17.73 5.40 6.66
CA LEU A 17 -16.71 5.77 5.70
C LEU A 17 -17.17 5.43 4.28
N LEU A 18 -17.11 6.39 3.35
CA LEU A 18 -17.35 6.12 1.95
C LEU A 18 -16.22 5.22 1.39
N ILE A 19 -16.58 4.02 0.93
CA ILE A 19 -15.64 3.07 0.29
C ILE A 19 -16.07 2.69 -1.12
N ASP A 20 -17.15 3.27 -1.63
CA ASP A 20 -17.64 3.01 -2.99
C ASP A 20 -16.71 3.63 -4.03
N GLU A 21 -15.91 2.78 -4.67
CA GLU A 21 -14.90 3.19 -5.67
C GLU A 21 -15.52 4.00 -6.83
N ARG A 22 -16.79 3.74 -7.17
CA ARG A 22 -17.48 4.43 -8.26
C ARG A 22 -17.79 5.87 -7.89
N ILE A 23 -18.25 6.10 -6.66
CA ILE A 23 -18.56 7.44 -6.15
C ILE A 23 -17.26 8.20 -5.91
N ILE A 24 -16.29 7.59 -5.23
CA ILE A 24 -14.98 8.20 -4.94
C ILE A 24 -14.26 8.60 -6.23
N GLY A 25 -14.26 7.72 -7.25
CA GLY A 25 -13.65 7.99 -8.55
C GLY A 25 -14.29 9.15 -9.29
N ARG A 26 -15.59 9.39 -9.09
CA ARG A 26 -16.30 10.54 -9.68
C ARG A 26 -16.08 11.83 -8.92
N LEU A 27 -16.05 11.79 -7.58
CA LEU A 27 -15.66 12.94 -6.75
C LEU A 27 -14.28 13.47 -7.14
N ASN A 28 -13.33 12.58 -7.45
CA ASN A 28 -12.01 12.94 -7.96
C ASN A 28 -12.05 13.70 -9.29
N ARG A 29 -13.04 13.42 -10.16
CA ARG A 29 -13.24 14.08 -11.46
C ARG A 29 -14.19 15.27 -11.39
N THR A 30 -14.65 15.64 -10.19
CA THR A 30 -15.74 16.62 -9.97
C THR A 30 -17.04 16.30 -10.72
N ASP A 31 -17.24 15.02 -11.05
CA ASP A 31 -18.45 14.50 -11.68
C ASP A 31 -19.46 14.15 -10.59
N CYS A 32 -20.59 14.86 -10.56
CA CYS A 32 -21.65 14.65 -9.57
C CYS A 32 -22.88 13.95 -10.19
N GLY A 33 -22.66 13.07 -11.17
CA GLY A 33 -23.72 12.31 -11.85
C GLY A 33 -24.53 11.36 -10.95
N THR A 34 -25.27 10.44 -11.56
CA THR A 34 -26.25 9.58 -10.87
C THR A 34 -25.65 8.66 -9.81
N THR A 35 -26.28 8.56 -8.64
CA THR A 35 -25.82 7.65 -7.59
C THR A 35 -26.09 6.18 -7.98
N PRO A 36 -25.20 5.24 -7.60
CA PRO A 36 -25.48 3.82 -7.75
C PRO A 36 -26.74 3.37 -7.01
N THR A 37 -27.29 2.23 -7.43
CA THR A 37 -28.46 1.60 -6.80
C THR A 37 -28.18 1.05 -5.40
N GLN A 38 -26.94 0.60 -5.15
CA GLN A 38 -26.47 0.15 -3.86
C GLN A 38 -25.09 0.76 -3.60
N ILE A 39 -24.92 1.37 -2.43
CA ILE A 39 -23.73 2.15 -2.07
C ILE A 39 -22.89 1.37 -1.07
N ARG A 40 -21.58 1.29 -1.31
CA ARG A 40 -20.66 0.60 -0.40
C ARG A 40 -20.14 1.53 0.69
N LEU A 41 -20.36 1.15 1.95
CA LEU A 41 -19.96 1.92 3.12
C LEU A 41 -19.13 1.07 4.09
N GLY A 42 -18.04 1.64 4.57
CA GLY A 42 -17.25 1.13 5.68
C GLY A 42 -17.88 1.53 7.00
N VAL A 43 -18.16 0.59 7.90
CA VAL A 43 -18.72 0.90 9.23
C VAL A 43 -17.82 0.33 10.32
N ASP A 44 -17.55 1.11 11.36
CA ASP A 44 -16.77 0.64 12.50
C ASP A 44 -17.46 -0.54 13.18
N MET A 45 -16.69 -1.57 13.56
CA MET A 45 -17.19 -2.76 14.26
C MET A 45 -17.94 -2.41 15.54
N GLU A 46 -17.56 -1.30 16.20
CA GLU A 46 -18.21 -0.81 17.41
C GLU A 46 -19.69 -0.45 17.19
N LEU A 47 -20.07 -0.10 15.96
CA LEU A 47 -21.45 0.22 15.58
C LEU A 47 -22.25 -1.02 15.13
N PHE A 48 -21.66 -2.21 15.13
CA PHE A 48 -22.36 -3.45 14.76
C PHE A 48 -23.67 -3.66 15.55
N PRO A 49 -23.75 -3.46 16.88
CA PRO A 49 -24.99 -3.68 17.63
C PRO A 49 -26.16 -2.80 17.21
N SER A 50 -25.90 -1.58 16.74
CA SER A 50 -26.91 -0.57 16.37
C SER A 50 -27.23 -0.55 14.87
N VAL A 51 -26.23 -0.81 14.03
CA VAL A 51 -26.37 -0.81 12.57
C VAL A 51 -26.72 -2.20 12.03
N GLY A 52 -26.05 -3.26 12.51
CA GLY A 52 -26.15 -4.61 11.95
C GLY A 52 -27.48 -5.32 12.20
N LYS A 53 -28.28 -4.83 13.16
CA LYS A 53 -29.63 -5.35 13.44
C LYS A 53 -30.72 -4.72 12.56
N LYS A 54 -30.39 -3.68 11.80
CA LYS A 54 -31.34 -2.96 10.94
C LYS A 54 -31.10 -3.35 9.48
N ASN A 55 -32.18 -3.38 8.70
CA ASN A 55 -32.08 -3.61 7.26
C ASN A 55 -31.93 -2.27 6.54
N TYR A 56 -30.76 -2.08 5.91
CA TYR A 56 -30.44 -0.90 5.10
C TYR A 56 -30.20 -1.34 3.65
N SER A 57 -31.27 -1.65 2.90
CA SER A 57 -31.18 -2.23 1.55
C SER A 57 -30.42 -1.35 0.54
N TYR A 58 -30.32 -0.05 0.78
CA TYR A 58 -29.56 0.88 -0.06
C TYR A 58 -28.05 0.83 0.15
N TYR A 59 -27.59 0.24 1.27
CA TYR A 59 -26.19 0.21 1.67
C TYR A 59 -25.63 -1.21 1.72
N GLU A 60 -24.54 -1.45 1.00
CA GLU A 60 -23.66 -2.60 1.22
C GLU A 60 -22.65 -2.23 2.30
N ILE A 61 -22.86 -2.76 3.52
CA ILE A 61 -22.04 -2.43 4.68
C ILE A 61 -20.86 -3.38 4.79
N VAL A 62 -19.65 -2.84 4.79
CA VAL A 62 -18.41 -3.57 5.06
C VAL A 62 -17.86 -3.10 6.40
N TYR A 63 -17.86 -3.99 7.39
CA TYR A 63 -17.35 -3.62 8.70
C TYR A 63 -15.81 -3.57 8.74
N TYR A 64 -15.26 -2.64 9.51
CA TYR A 64 -13.82 -2.54 9.75
C TYR A 64 -13.48 -2.37 11.23
N GLN A 65 -12.26 -2.75 11.60
CA GLN A 65 -11.70 -2.54 12.93
C GLN A 65 -10.82 -1.29 12.92
N ASN A 66 -11.08 -0.38 13.85
CA ASN A 66 -10.38 0.89 14.01
C ASN A 66 -9.45 0.86 15.23
N LEU A 67 -8.42 0.03 15.18
CA LEU A 67 -7.51 -0.18 16.32
C LEU A 67 -6.61 1.06 16.51
N THR A 68 -6.71 1.73 17.66
CA THR A 68 -6.03 3.01 17.93
C THR A 68 -4.50 2.89 18.02
N ASP A 69 -3.99 1.70 18.32
CA ASP A 69 -2.56 1.37 18.35
C ASP A 69 -2.00 0.97 16.97
N LYS A 70 -2.84 0.98 15.93
CA LYS A 70 -2.46 0.65 14.54
C LYS A 70 -2.60 1.86 13.63
N ASP A 71 -1.70 1.94 12.66
CA ASP A 71 -1.67 2.94 11.59
C ASP A 71 -2.53 2.55 10.37
N TYR A 72 -3.35 1.51 10.49
CA TYR A 72 -4.23 1.01 9.44
C TYR A 72 -5.64 0.69 9.94
N LEU A 73 -6.59 0.65 9.01
CA LEU A 73 -7.92 0.10 9.16
C LEU A 73 -7.96 -1.33 8.62
N ARG A 74 -8.60 -2.25 9.34
CA ARG A 74 -8.78 -3.65 8.91
C ARG A 74 -10.22 -3.91 8.54
N PHE A 75 -10.51 -4.02 7.24
CA PHE A 75 -11.84 -4.31 6.73
C PHE A 75 -12.09 -5.82 6.70
N ASN A 76 -13.19 -6.24 7.32
CA ASN A 76 -13.70 -7.60 7.31
C ASN A 76 -14.48 -7.90 6.02
N SER A 77 -13.88 -7.60 4.88
CA SER A 77 -14.38 -7.99 3.55
C SER A 77 -13.86 -9.37 3.16
N SER A 78 -14.37 -9.91 2.05
CA SER A 78 -13.84 -11.10 1.39
C SER A 78 -13.22 -10.68 0.04
N PRO A 79 -11.88 -10.71 -0.12
CA PRO A 79 -10.86 -11.00 0.90
C PRO A 79 -10.72 -9.85 1.91
N THR A 80 -10.12 -10.13 3.08
CA THR A 80 -9.80 -9.11 4.10
C THR A 80 -8.89 -8.04 3.50
N ARG A 81 -9.14 -6.78 3.84
CA ARG A 81 -8.36 -5.64 3.35
C ARG A 81 -7.73 -4.86 4.49
N ILE A 82 -6.48 -4.43 4.30
CA ILE A 82 -5.74 -3.55 5.20
C ILE A 82 -5.48 -2.25 4.44
N ILE A 83 -5.91 -1.13 5.02
CA ILE A 83 -5.78 0.19 4.39
C ILE A 83 -5.10 1.13 5.39
N PRO A 84 -4.00 1.79 5.03
CA PRO A 84 -3.41 2.81 5.89
C PRO A 84 -4.44 3.86 6.31
N ARG A 85 -4.31 4.41 7.51
CA ARG A 85 -5.14 5.54 7.93
C ARG A 85 -4.90 6.69 6.96
N ILE A 86 -6.00 7.26 6.48
CA ILE A 86 -6.00 8.39 5.57
C ILE A 86 -6.73 9.57 6.22
N PRO A 87 -6.33 10.81 5.91
CA PRO A 87 -7.12 11.97 6.27
C PRO A 87 -8.53 11.87 5.67
N ILE A 88 -9.51 12.25 6.48
CA ILE A 88 -10.92 12.29 6.09
C ILE A 88 -11.50 13.68 6.36
N TRP A 89 -12.54 14.01 5.62
CA TRP A 89 -13.46 15.09 5.93
C TRP A 89 -14.87 14.53 6.05
N VAL A 90 -15.76 15.23 6.75
CA VAL A 90 -17.07 14.71 7.13
C VAL A 90 -18.18 15.55 6.51
N HIS A 91 -19.20 14.90 5.96
CA HIS A 91 -20.45 15.47 5.51
C HIS A 91 -21.61 14.71 6.15
N GLY A 92 -22.34 15.34 7.08
CA GLY A 92 -23.36 14.63 7.85
C GLY A 92 -22.74 13.50 8.66
N ASN A 93 -23.18 12.26 8.44
CA ASN A 93 -22.60 11.06 9.04
C ASN A 93 -21.56 10.37 8.13
N LEU A 94 -21.37 10.87 6.91
CA LEU A 94 -20.45 10.30 5.94
C LEU A 94 -19.04 10.88 6.07
N SER A 95 -18.09 10.03 6.43
CA SER A 95 -16.65 10.30 6.35
C SER A 95 -16.16 10.00 4.93
N ILE A 96 -15.39 10.91 4.36
CA ILE A 96 -14.93 10.83 2.96
C ILE A 96 -13.42 11.00 2.92
N PRO A 97 -12.69 10.14 2.20
CA PRO A 97 -11.26 10.32 1.96
C PRO A 97 -10.94 11.72 1.43
N SER A 98 -10.03 12.44 2.11
CA SER A 98 -9.58 13.76 1.64
C SER A 98 -8.77 13.65 0.34
N ASP A 99 -7.95 12.60 0.23
CA ASP A 99 -7.26 12.25 -1.01
C ASP A 99 -7.93 11.01 -1.63
N THR A 100 -8.90 11.28 -2.50
CA THR A 100 -9.69 10.24 -3.17
C THR A 100 -8.85 9.38 -4.11
N LYS A 101 -7.87 9.98 -4.82
CA LYS A 101 -6.96 9.27 -5.73
C LYS A 101 -6.10 8.27 -4.96
N ARG A 102 -5.45 8.71 -3.87
CA ARG A 102 -4.61 7.86 -3.02
C ARG A 102 -5.41 6.75 -2.34
N PHE A 103 -6.62 7.05 -1.86
CA PHE A 103 -7.49 6.03 -1.30
C PHE A 103 -7.79 4.91 -2.29
N LEU A 104 -8.11 5.23 -3.55
CA LEU A 104 -8.36 4.22 -4.58
C LEU A 104 -7.12 3.36 -4.86
N GLU A 105 -5.93 3.95 -4.88
CA GLU A 105 -4.68 3.20 -5.05
C GLU A 105 -4.38 2.28 -3.86
N PHE A 106 -4.66 2.71 -2.63
CA PHE A 106 -4.60 1.84 -1.45
C PHE A 106 -5.66 0.74 -1.50
N TRP A 107 -6.90 1.08 -1.81
CA TRP A 107 -7.99 0.11 -1.88
C TRP A 107 -7.65 -1.02 -2.88
N LYS A 108 -7.13 -0.67 -4.05
CA LYS A 108 -6.67 -1.64 -5.05
C LYS A 108 -5.58 -2.59 -4.56
N ARG A 109 -4.69 -2.14 -3.68
CA ARG A 109 -3.53 -2.90 -3.14
C ARG A 109 -3.77 -3.49 -1.74
N SER A 110 -4.96 -3.28 -1.18
CA SER A 110 -5.25 -3.56 0.23
C SER A 110 -5.45 -5.03 0.60
N LYS A 111 -5.56 -5.94 -0.39
CA LYS A 111 -5.87 -7.36 -0.13
C LYS A 111 -4.80 -7.99 0.76
N LEU A 112 -5.20 -8.50 1.92
CA LEU A 112 -4.30 -9.14 2.85
C LEU A 112 -3.91 -10.55 2.36
N VAL A 113 -2.64 -10.72 2.03
CA VAL A 113 -2.06 -12.04 1.75
C VAL A 113 -1.47 -12.61 3.03
N LYS A 114 -2.08 -13.68 3.53
CA LYS A 114 -1.56 -14.40 4.70
C LYS A 114 -0.27 -15.14 4.33
N CYS A 115 0.74 -15.04 5.18
CA CYS A 115 1.93 -15.88 5.14
C CYS A 115 1.60 -17.35 5.45
N ARG A 116 2.48 -18.28 5.04
CA ARG A 116 2.32 -19.73 5.26
C ARG A 116 2.74 -20.20 6.66
N GLY A 117 3.57 -19.44 7.37
CA GLY A 117 4.02 -19.78 8.73
C GLY A 117 4.85 -21.07 8.82
N MET A 118 5.63 -21.38 7.78
CA MET A 118 6.49 -22.56 7.75
C MET A 118 7.66 -22.40 8.71
N LYS A 119 7.93 -23.44 9.52
CA LYS A 119 9.16 -23.53 10.32
C LYS A 119 10.31 -23.96 9.40
N VAL A 120 11.35 -23.13 9.33
CA VAL A 120 12.56 -23.43 8.55
C VAL A 120 13.65 -23.85 9.53
N GLY A 121 14.11 -25.10 9.42
CA GLY A 121 15.21 -25.63 10.22
C GLY A 121 16.50 -24.89 9.87
N ARG A 122 17.09 -24.22 10.87
CA ARG A 122 18.37 -23.52 10.75
C ARG A 122 19.24 -23.86 11.95
N ASN A 123 20.54 -23.96 11.73
CA ASN A 123 21.47 -23.87 12.84
C ASN A 123 21.24 -22.54 13.58
N THR A 124 21.47 -22.51 14.89
CA THR A 124 21.32 -21.29 15.69
C THR A 124 22.18 -20.19 15.08
N GLN A 125 21.54 -19.21 14.45
CA GLN A 125 22.20 -18.08 13.80
C GLN A 125 21.70 -16.80 14.47
N SER A 126 22.65 -15.90 14.76
CA SER A 126 22.29 -14.54 15.17
C SER A 126 21.58 -13.84 14.00
N ARG A 127 20.54 -13.10 14.35
CA ARG A 127 19.83 -12.27 13.37
C ARG A 127 20.69 -11.06 13.02
N ILE A 128 20.88 -10.79 11.73
CA ILE A 128 21.69 -9.66 11.25
C ILE A 128 20.92 -8.34 11.34
N LEU A 129 19.63 -8.33 10.97
CA LEU A 129 18.74 -7.17 11.03
C LEU A 129 17.80 -7.25 12.23
N PRO A 130 17.87 -6.34 13.23
CA PRO A 130 16.94 -6.34 14.35
C PRO A 130 15.50 -6.11 13.85
N ILE A 131 14.56 -6.97 14.26
CA ILE A 131 13.19 -6.97 13.68
C ILE A 131 12.49 -5.63 13.87
N GLU A 132 12.46 -5.12 15.09
CA GLU A 132 11.66 -3.94 15.43
C GLU A 132 12.13 -2.69 14.67
N THR A 133 13.43 -2.37 14.75
CA THR A 133 14.00 -1.21 14.04
C THR A 133 13.92 -1.37 12.53
N THR A 134 14.04 -2.60 12.02
CA THR A 134 13.87 -2.87 10.58
C THR A 134 12.44 -2.62 10.13
N LEU A 135 11.44 -3.11 10.87
CA LEU A 135 10.02 -2.87 10.55
C LEU A 135 9.63 -1.40 10.66
N GLN A 136 10.19 -0.67 11.64
CA GLN A 136 10.00 0.77 11.78
C GLN A 136 10.60 1.53 10.58
N ALA A 137 11.83 1.19 10.18
CA ALA A 137 12.47 1.78 9.00
C ALA A 137 11.68 1.47 7.71
N MET A 138 11.21 0.23 7.55
CA MET A 138 10.35 -0.18 6.44
C MET A 138 9.08 0.68 6.40
N SER A 139 8.29 0.68 7.47
CA SER A 139 7.02 1.43 7.52
C SER A 139 7.23 2.93 7.28
N SER A 140 8.24 3.53 7.93
CA SER A 140 8.54 4.94 7.75
C SER A 140 9.00 5.28 6.34
N LEU A 141 9.78 4.41 5.68
CA LEU A 141 10.19 4.63 4.28
C LEU A 141 9.00 4.52 3.34
N MET A 142 8.16 3.49 3.52
CA MET A 142 6.97 3.29 2.67
C MET A 142 6.02 4.48 2.75
N SER A 143 5.77 4.98 3.97
CA SER A 143 4.96 6.18 4.20
C SER A 143 5.56 7.41 3.52
N TYR A 144 6.88 7.59 3.62
CA TYR A 144 7.60 8.69 2.99
C TYR A 144 7.48 8.66 1.46
N ILE A 145 7.82 7.54 0.80
CA ILE A 145 7.81 7.47 -0.67
C ILE A 145 6.41 7.42 -1.26
N THR A 146 5.40 6.98 -0.49
CA THR A 146 3.99 7.09 -0.88
C THR A 146 3.52 8.54 -1.05
N ASN A 147 4.18 9.53 -0.41
CA ASN A 147 3.88 10.93 -0.64
C ASN A 147 4.19 11.39 -2.07
N PHE A 148 4.97 10.61 -2.82
CA PHE A 148 5.32 10.85 -4.22
C PHE A 148 4.51 9.99 -5.20
N ASP A 149 3.39 9.41 -4.75
CA ASP A 149 2.55 8.48 -5.53
C ASP A 149 3.28 7.19 -5.97
N ILE A 150 4.32 6.79 -5.22
CA ILE A 150 5.02 5.51 -5.38
C ILE A 150 4.42 4.51 -4.38
N TYR A 151 3.98 3.34 -4.83
CA TYR A 151 3.29 2.35 -3.98
C TYR A 151 4.06 1.03 -3.93
N PRO A 152 5.09 0.92 -3.06
CA PRO A 152 5.95 -0.25 -3.03
C PRO A 152 5.25 -1.49 -2.48
N PHE A 153 5.72 -2.65 -2.91
CA PHE A 153 5.33 -3.96 -2.42
C PHE A 153 6.58 -4.81 -2.16
N LEU A 154 6.47 -5.80 -1.25
CA LEU A 154 7.60 -6.65 -0.90
C LEU A 154 8.13 -7.38 -2.14
N ASN A 155 9.45 -7.48 -2.26
CA ASN A 155 10.10 -8.20 -3.36
C ASN A 155 11.19 -9.15 -2.83
N GLY A 156 11.76 -9.98 -3.71
CA GLY A 156 13.00 -10.70 -3.45
C GLY A 156 13.02 -11.57 -2.19
N GLY A 157 14.13 -11.51 -1.45
CA GLY A 157 14.31 -12.27 -0.21
C GLY A 157 13.35 -11.85 0.89
N THR A 158 12.95 -10.57 0.88
CA THR A 158 12.00 -10.01 1.84
C THR A 158 10.60 -10.59 1.65
N LEU A 159 10.10 -10.65 0.41
CA LEU A 159 8.83 -11.29 0.08
C LEU A 159 8.85 -12.78 0.44
N LEU A 160 9.96 -13.48 0.13
CA LEU A 160 10.12 -14.89 0.49
C LEU A 160 10.07 -15.10 2.00
N GLY A 161 10.75 -14.27 2.78
CA GLY A 161 10.70 -14.30 4.24
C GLY A 161 9.28 -14.12 4.76
N TRP A 162 8.60 -13.06 4.32
CA TRP A 162 7.22 -12.80 4.72
C TRP A 162 6.31 -13.98 4.38
N TYR A 163 6.30 -14.40 3.11
CA TYR A 163 5.37 -15.43 2.65
C TYR A 163 5.67 -16.79 3.27
N ARG A 164 6.94 -17.21 3.38
CA ARG A 164 7.31 -18.53 3.88
C ARG A 164 7.17 -18.62 5.39
N GLU A 165 7.71 -17.67 6.13
CA GLU A 165 7.94 -17.79 7.58
C GLU A 165 7.39 -16.62 8.40
N CYS A 166 6.53 -15.78 7.82
CA CYS A 166 5.85 -14.67 8.49
C CYS A 166 6.82 -13.66 9.12
N GLY A 167 8.00 -13.47 8.53
CA GLY A 167 9.02 -12.59 9.09
C GLY A 167 10.17 -12.30 8.15
N ILE A 168 11.21 -11.66 8.67
CA ILE A 168 12.43 -11.36 7.92
C ILE A 168 13.40 -12.53 8.07
N ILE A 169 14.02 -12.97 6.97
CA ILE A 169 14.99 -14.07 6.97
C ILE A 169 16.17 -13.70 7.90
N PRO A 170 16.54 -14.52 8.90
CA PRO A 170 17.50 -14.11 9.93
C PRO A 170 18.88 -13.63 9.45
N HIS A 171 19.39 -14.23 8.37
CA HIS A 171 20.72 -13.92 7.80
C HIS A 171 20.68 -12.96 6.61
N THR A 172 19.53 -12.32 6.33
CA THR A 172 19.48 -11.28 5.29
C THR A 172 20.18 -10.01 5.79
N THR A 173 20.79 -9.26 4.88
CA THR A 173 21.53 -8.02 5.20
C THR A 173 20.77 -6.75 4.80
N ASP A 174 19.73 -6.90 4.01
CA ASP A 174 18.94 -5.87 3.35
C ASP A 174 17.44 -6.24 3.35
N VAL A 175 16.65 -5.27 2.90
CA VAL A 175 15.21 -5.40 2.66
C VAL A 175 14.93 -4.99 1.23
N ASP A 176 14.08 -5.75 0.54
CA ASP A 176 13.73 -5.53 -0.86
C ASP A 176 12.26 -5.15 -1.00
N PHE A 177 12.02 -4.03 -1.66
CA PHE A 177 10.73 -3.65 -2.21
C PHE A 177 10.83 -3.53 -3.72
N ALA A 178 9.68 -3.58 -4.38
CA ALA A 178 9.55 -3.13 -5.75
C ALA A 178 8.40 -2.12 -5.86
N ALA A 179 8.49 -1.21 -6.83
CA ALA A 179 7.41 -0.34 -7.24
C ALA A 179 7.30 -0.37 -8.76
N LEU A 180 6.13 -0.04 -9.30
CA LEU A 180 5.94 -0.01 -10.75
C LEU A 180 6.75 1.16 -11.35
N ILE A 181 7.44 0.94 -12.46
CA ILE A 181 8.21 2.03 -13.10
C ILE A 181 7.30 3.17 -13.57
N GLU A 182 6.03 2.89 -13.87
CA GLU A 182 5.04 3.91 -14.19
C GLU A 182 4.68 4.82 -13.00
N GLU A 183 5.05 4.43 -11.78
CA GLU A 183 4.92 5.23 -10.55
C GLU A 183 6.20 6.03 -10.26
N HIS A 184 7.27 5.90 -11.08
CA HIS A 184 8.50 6.65 -10.87
C HIS A 184 8.27 8.15 -10.89
N ASN A 185 8.66 8.81 -9.81
CA ASN A 185 8.54 10.23 -9.62
C ASN A 185 9.93 10.86 -9.34
N PRO A 186 10.48 11.66 -10.28
CA PRO A 186 11.79 12.28 -10.09
C PRO A 186 11.84 13.28 -8.93
N ASP A 187 10.70 13.81 -8.48
CA ASP A 187 10.64 14.72 -7.32
C ASP A 187 11.09 14.05 -6.02
N LEU A 188 11.02 12.71 -5.93
CA LEU A 188 11.59 11.96 -4.82
C LEU A 188 13.09 12.24 -4.68
N LEU A 189 13.84 12.21 -5.79
CA LEU A 189 15.28 12.46 -5.78
C LEU A 189 15.59 13.89 -5.38
N THR A 190 14.85 14.86 -5.94
CA THR A 190 14.97 16.27 -5.56
C THR A 190 14.69 16.47 -4.07
N ASN A 191 13.68 15.79 -3.51
CA ASN A 191 13.36 15.89 -2.09
C ASN A 191 14.43 15.26 -1.18
N LEU A 192 15.03 14.15 -1.59
CA LEU A 192 16.11 13.48 -0.86
C LEU A 192 17.39 14.32 -0.75
N GLN A 193 17.55 15.35 -1.60
CA GLN A 193 18.64 16.31 -1.51
C GLN A 193 18.38 17.42 -0.48
N ASN A 194 17.14 17.60 -0.04
CA ASN A 194 16.79 18.64 0.94
C ASN A 194 17.14 18.21 2.37
N ASN A 195 17.53 19.19 3.19
CA ASN A 195 17.66 18.97 4.63
C ASN A 195 16.29 18.68 5.24
N GLY A 196 16.15 17.57 5.99
CA GLY A 196 14.93 17.24 6.74
C GLY A 196 14.27 15.90 6.40
N THR A 197 14.80 15.11 5.46
CA THR A 197 14.33 13.74 5.25
C THR A 197 14.80 12.81 6.39
N LYS A 198 14.16 11.65 6.56
CA LYS A 198 14.62 10.60 7.50
C LYS A 198 15.54 9.57 6.84
N PHE A 199 15.69 9.66 5.52
CA PHE A 199 16.39 8.67 4.70
C PHE A 199 17.35 9.35 3.75
N ARG A 200 18.48 8.69 3.49
CA ARG A 200 19.42 9.02 2.42
C ARG A 200 19.35 7.98 1.32
N LEU A 201 19.49 8.42 0.07
CA LEU A 201 19.79 7.55 -1.06
C LEU A 201 21.29 7.26 -1.06
N THR A 202 21.70 6.01 -0.82
CA THR A 202 23.12 5.63 -0.79
C THR A 202 23.62 5.04 -2.10
N ARG A 203 22.70 4.55 -2.94
CA ARG A 203 23.05 3.95 -4.23
C ARG A 203 21.89 4.12 -5.20
N MET A 204 22.24 4.35 -6.47
CA MET A 204 21.33 4.34 -7.60
C MET A 204 21.99 3.54 -8.71
N LEU A 205 21.30 2.53 -9.24
CA LEU A 205 21.80 1.67 -10.31
C LEU A 205 20.85 1.72 -11.51
N GLY A 206 21.39 1.38 -12.69
CA GLY A 206 20.64 1.37 -13.94
C GLY A 206 20.17 2.74 -14.41
N ARG A 207 19.13 2.74 -15.24
CA ARG A 207 18.45 3.86 -15.88
C ARG A 207 16.96 3.60 -15.85
N VAL A 208 16.16 4.67 -15.92
CA VAL A 208 14.69 4.62 -15.91
C VAL A 208 14.11 3.62 -16.90
N ASN A 209 14.73 3.42 -18.08
CA ASN A 209 14.23 2.51 -19.12
C ASN A 209 14.90 1.11 -19.13
N ASP A 210 15.66 0.73 -18.10
CA ASP A 210 16.29 -0.60 -18.05
C ASP A 210 16.19 -1.32 -16.68
N SER A 211 17.04 -1.01 -15.72
CA SER A 211 17.32 -1.79 -14.52
C SER A 211 17.41 -0.86 -13.32
N TYR A 212 16.48 0.09 -13.25
CA TYR A 212 16.53 1.15 -12.26
C TYR A 212 16.34 0.59 -10.85
N GLU A 213 17.19 1.02 -9.92
CA GLU A 213 17.19 0.55 -8.52
C GLU A 213 17.69 1.66 -7.60
N PHE A 214 17.05 1.82 -6.44
CA PHE A 214 17.47 2.73 -5.38
C PHE A 214 17.78 1.97 -4.09
N THR A 215 18.88 2.30 -3.43
CA THR A 215 19.16 1.84 -2.06
C THR A 215 19.01 3.00 -1.09
N PHE A 216 18.10 2.84 -0.13
CA PHE A 216 17.86 3.77 0.95
C PHE A 216 18.48 3.28 2.26
N LYS A 217 18.90 4.24 3.10
CA LYS A 217 19.23 3.99 4.51
C LYS A 217 18.63 5.07 5.41
N PRO A 218 18.25 4.73 6.67
CA PRO A 218 17.94 5.74 7.67
C PRO A 218 19.10 6.73 7.83
N LEU A 219 18.83 7.99 8.18
CA LEU A 219 19.91 8.95 8.40
C LEU A 219 20.74 8.65 9.65
N ASP A 220 20.09 8.15 10.70
CA ASP A 220 20.64 7.88 12.02
C ASP A 220 21.23 6.46 12.18
N SER A 221 21.15 5.63 11.15
CA SER A 221 21.62 4.23 11.17
C SER A 221 22.11 3.77 9.82
N ASP A 222 23.10 2.86 9.80
CA ASP A 222 23.57 2.21 8.57
C ASP A 222 22.73 0.99 8.15
N ARG A 223 21.71 0.62 8.94
CA ARG A 223 20.81 -0.50 8.68
C ARG A 223 19.35 -0.19 9.05
N PRO A 224 18.37 -0.83 8.40
CA PRO A 224 18.54 -1.70 7.23
C PRO A 224 18.93 -0.90 5.98
N SER A 225 19.68 -1.51 5.07
CA SER A 225 19.65 -1.09 3.67
C SER A 225 18.30 -1.52 3.10
N VAL A 226 17.60 -0.62 2.43
CA VAL A 226 16.32 -0.93 1.78
C VAL A 226 16.45 -0.66 0.29
N ASP A 227 16.41 -1.72 -0.51
CA ASP A 227 16.45 -1.64 -1.95
C ASP A 227 15.03 -1.53 -2.53
N LEU A 228 14.82 -0.54 -3.40
CA LEU A 228 13.61 -0.35 -4.18
C LEU A 228 13.93 -0.63 -5.65
N PHE A 229 13.44 -1.76 -6.12
CA PHE A 229 13.54 -2.17 -7.51
C PHE A 229 12.38 -1.59 -8.33
N TRP A 230 12.69 -1.00 -9.48
CA TRP A 230 11.64 -0.60 -10.41
C TRP A 230 11.19 -1.80 -11.26
N MET A 231 9.90 -2.10 -11.20
CA MET A 231 9.29 -3.20 -11.92
C MET A 231 8.72 -2.73 -13.24
N TYR A 232 9.19 -3.38 -14.30
CA TYR A 232 8.79 -3.17 -15.68
C TYR A 232 7.77 -4.23 -16.09
N SER A 233 7.02 -3.90 -17.12
CA SER A 233 5.94 -4.72 -17.65
C SER A 233 6.14 -4.96 -19.15
N SER A 234 6.17 -6.22 -19.57
CA SER A 234 6.09 -6.62 -20.99
C SER A 234 4.71 -7.19 -21.32
N GLU A 235 4.48 -7.70 -22.52
CA GLU A 235 3.20 -8.32 -22.88
C GLU A 235 2.84 -9.50 -21.95
N ASN A 236 3.82 -10.37 -21.64
CA ASN A 236 3.58 -11.65 -20.95
C ASN A 236 4.15 -11.71 -19.54
N ASP A 237 5.08 -10.83 -19.19
CA ASP A 237 5.79 -10.88 -17.91
C ASP A 237 5.89 -9.50 -17.24
N SER A 238 6.32 -9.54 -15.99
CA SER A 238 6.87 -8.38 -15.28
C SER A 238 8.27 -8.71 -14.84
N TRP A 239 9.14 -7.72 -14.70
CA TRP A 239 10.53 -7.97 -14.35
C TRP A 239 11.17 -6.80 -13.62
N VAL A 240 12.18 -7.09 -12.80
CA VAL A 240 13.09 -6.09 -12.26
C VAL A 240 14.50 -6.36 -12.78
N GLY A 241 15.29 -5.29 -12.92
CA GLY A 241 16.71 -5.42 -13.23
C GLY A 241 17.55 -5.52 -11.96
N GLY A 242 18.67 -6.23 -12.04
CA GLY A 242 19.75 -6.14 -11.05
C GLY A 242 21.05 -5.73 -11.73
N THR A 243 21.89 -4.98 -11.03
CA THR A 243 23.20 -4.56 -11.55
C THR A 243 24.30 -4.99 -10.58
N SER A 244 25.27 -5.76 -11.09
CA SER A 244 26.46 -6.19 -10.37
C SER A 244 27.45 -5.04 -10.16
N SER A 245 28.43 -5.24 -9.28
CA SER A 245 29.52 -4.28 -9.05
C SER A 245 30.41 -4.06 -10.27
N ASP A 246 30.51 -5.04 -11.17
CA ASP A 246 31.23 -4.94 -12.45
C ASP A 246 30.36 -4.34 -13.58
N GLY A 247 29.12 -3.94 -13.28
CA GLY A 247 28.17 -3.38 -14.24
C GLY A 247 27.37 -4.43 -15.02
N SER A 248 27.60 -5.72 -14.80
CA SER A 248 26.79 -6.79 -15.40
C SER A 248 25.32 -6.66 -14.99
N LYS A 249 24.41 -6.79 -15.96
CA LYS A 249 22.97 -6.65 -15.75
C LYS A 249 22.26 -8.00 -15.74
N TYR A 250 21.35 -8.16 -14.80
CA TYR A 250 20.48 -9.33 -14.66
C TYR A 250 19.03 -8.92 -14.81
N LYS A 251 18.21 -9.82 -15.37
CA LYS A 251 16.77 -9.65 -15.48
C LYS A 251 16.09 -10.73 -14.65
N TYR A 252 15.33 -10.34 -13.64
CA TYR A 252 14.52 -11.24 -12.83
C TYR A 252 13.07 -11.14 -13.31
N THR A 253 12.57 -12.21 -13.93
CA THR A 253 11.22 -12.28 -14.49
C THR A 253 10.23 -12.89 -13.51
N TYR A 254 9.04 -12.32 -13.45
CA TYR A 254 7.90 -12.74 -12.65
C TYR A 254 6.68 -12.95 -13.54
N PRO A 255 5.69 -13.74 -13.10
CA PRO A 255 4.37 -13.72 -13.73
C PRO A 255 3.88 -12.29 -13.87
N LYS A 256 3.18 -12.00 -14.98
CA LYS A 256 2.66 -10.68 -15.27
C LYS A 256 1.99 -10.09 -14.03
N TYR A 257 2.47 -8.94 -13.58
CA TYR A 257 1.82 -8.19 -12.52
C TYR A 257 0.44 -7.77 -13.04
N ARG A 258 -0.58 -8.54 -12.68
CA ARG A 258 -1.95 -8.20 -12.99
C ARG A 258 -2.33 -7.08 -12.05
N ARG A 259 -2.24 -5.85 -12.55
CA ARG A 259 -2.95 -4.70 -11.99
C ARG A 259 -4.38 -5.17 -11.81
N PHE A 260 -4.87 -5.30 -10.57
CA PHE A 260 -6.26 -5.69 -10.31
C PHE A 260 -7.16 -4.75 -11.11
N LYS A 261 -7.62 -5.18 -12.29
CA LYS A 261 -8.77 -4.60 -12.95
C LYS A 261 -9.95 -5.11 -12.14
N GLY A 262 -10.86 -4.23 -11.74
CA GLY A 262 -11.96 -4.49 -10.81
C GLY A 262 -13.01 -5.49 -11.29
N GLU A 263 -12.64 -6.49 -12.09
CA GLU A 263 -13.52 -7.51 -12.66
C GLU A 263 -13.12 -8.95 -12.25
N ASP A 264 -11.98 -9.16 -11.58
CA ASP A 264 -11.59 -10.48 -11.06
C ASP A 264 -11.53 -10.48 -9.51
N VAL A 265 -12.70 -10.45 -8.85
CA VAL A 265 -13.13 -11.24 -7.67
C VAL A 265 -14.65 -11.18 -7.58
#